data_AF-A0A7I7UN52-F1
#
_entry.id   AF-A0A7I7UN52-F1
#
_cell.length_a   1.000
_cell.length_b   1.000
_cell.length_c   1.000
_cell.angle_alpha   90.00
_cell.angle_beta   90.00
_cell.angle_gamma   90.00
#
_symmetry.space_group_name_H-M   'P 1'
#
loop_
_entity.id
_entity.type
_entity.pdbx_description
1 polymer ?
#
loop_
_entity_poly.entity_id
_entity_poly.type
_entity_poly.pdbx_seq_one_letter_code
_entity_poly.pdbx_strand_id
1 'polypeptide(L)'
;MSTALGSVSTATGDYLSTHSEANDVITNAGAMPTGEGENAIRAYFVAHPQEWADLQAIAQPLRTLREQCDVDVAPAQIARLFDAMAS
;
A
#
# COMPACT_ATOMS: atom_id res chain seq x y z
N MET A 1 -7.97 -3.56 14.69
CA MET A 1 -7.04 -2.97 13.71
C MET A 1 -7.41 -3.42 12.29
N SER A 2 -8.60 -3.05 11.81
CA SER A 2 -9.14 -3.56 10.52
C SER A 2 -9.77 -2.49 9.64
N THR A 3 -9.84 -1.25 10.13
CA THR A 3 -10.53 -0.14 9.45
C THR A 3 -9.70 0.45 8.31
N ALA A 4 -8.38 0.54 8.43
CA ALA A 4 -7.52 1.11 7.38
C ALA A 4 -7.49 0.24 6.12
N LEU A 5 -7.38 -1.09 6.27
CA LEU A 5 -7.47 -2.03 5.13
C LEU A 5 -8.84 -1.97 4.46
N GLY A 6 -9.92 -1.94 5.26
CA GLY A 6 -11.27 -1.78 4.73
C GLY A 6 -11.46 -0.47 3.96
N SER A 7 -11.03 0.66 4.53
CA SER A 7 -11.18 1.97 3.90
C SER A 7 -10.36 2.09 2.62
N VAL A 8 -9.12 1.58 2.60
CA VAL A 8 -8.29 1.59 1.41
C VAL A 8 -8.85 0.65 0.34
N SER A 9 -9.36 -0.52 0.72
CA SER A 9 -10.01 -1.43 -0.23
C SER A 9 -11.25 -0.83 -0.87
N THR A 10 -12.11 -0.17 -0.08
CA THR A 10 -13.30 0.53 -0.62
C THR A 10 -12.88 1.65 -1.56
N ALA A 11 -11.98 2.54 -1.12
CA ALA A 11 -11.52 3.66 -1.94
C ALA A 11 -10.82 3.21 -3.24
N THR A 12 -10.08 2.11 -3.20
CA THR A 12 -9.48 1.52 -4.41
C THR A 12 -10.56 0.98 -5.35
N GLY A 13 -11.60 0.32 -4.82
CA GLY A 13 -12.73 -0.15 -5.62
C GLY A 13 -13.49 0.99 -6.30
N ASP A 14 -13.78 2.06 -5.56
CA ASP A 14 -14.43 3.26 -6.10
C ASP A 14 -13.57 3.93 -7.18
N TYR A 15 -12.26 4.00 -6.94
CA TYR A 15 -11.30 4.54 -7.90
C TYR A 15 -11.28 3.73 -9.21
N LEU A 16 -11.16 2.40 -9.12
CA LEU A 16 -11.17 1.52 -10.30
C LEU A 16 -12.52 1.54 -11.04
N SER A 17 -13.63 1.77 -10.33
CA SER A 17 -14.95 1.93 -10.97
C SER A 17 -15.05 3.19 -11.84
N THR A 18 -14.27 4.22 -11.52
CA THR A 18 -14.21 5.48 -12.29
C THR A 18 -13.05 5.51 -13.29
N HIS A 19 -12.13 4.54 -13.21
CA HIS A 19 -10.96 4.38 -14.08
C HIS A 19 -10.95 3.00 -14.73
N SER A 20 -11.82 2.81 -15.73
CA SER A 20 -11.98 1.51 -16.40
C SER A 20 -10.68 1.01 -17.06
N GLU A 21 -9.84 1.91 -17.58
CA GLU A 21 -8.57 1.56 -18.21
C GLU A 21 -7.57 0.97 -17.19
N ALA A 22 -7.43 1.61 -16.02
CA ALA A 22 -6.62 1.08 -14.92
C ALA A 22 -7.15 -0.27 -14.43
N ASN A 23 -8.47 -0.42 -14.32
CA ASN A 23 -9.11 -1.68 -13.94
C ASN A 23 -8.83 -2.81 -14.94
N ASP A 24 -8.87 -2.51 -16.24
CA ASP A 24 -8.58 -3.48 -17.30
C ASP A 24 -7.12 -3.93 -17.26
N VAL A 25 -6.18 -3.00 -17.07
CA VAL A 25 -4.75 -3.34 -16.93
C VAL A 25 -4.50 -4.24 -15.72
N ILE A 26 -5.07 -3.89 -14.56
CA ILE A 26 -4.91 -4.70 -13.33
C ILE A 26 -5.55 -6.08 -13.48
N THR A 27 -6.74 -6.15 -14.09
CA THR A 27 -7.45 -7.42 -14.33
C THR A 27 -6.66 -8.31 -15.28
N ASN A 28 -6.17 -7.75 -16.38
CA ASN A 28 -5.36 -8.48 -17.37
C ASN A 28 -4.01 -8.91 -16.78
N ALA A 29 -3.38 -8.06 -15.96
CA ALA A 29 -2.14 -8.39 -15.27
C ALA A 29 -2.29 -9.58 -14.31
N GLY A 30 -3.47 -9.77 -13.71
CA GLY A 30 -3.77 -10.94 -12.87
C GLY A 30 -3.82 -12.27 -13.64
N ALA A 31 -4.03 -12.22 -14.96
CA ALA A 31 -4.00 -13.39 -15.84
C ALA A 31 -2.60 -13.67 -16.44
N MET A 32 -1.67 -12.72 -16.31
CA MET A 32 -0.30 -12.86 -16.81
C MET A 32 0.59 -13.65 -15.82
N PRO A 33 1.70 -14.23 -16.29
CA PRO A 33 2.72 -14.78 -15.41
C PRO A 33 3.20 -13.75 -14.37
N THR A 34 3.49 -14.22 -13.17
CA THR A 34 4.05 -13.40 -12.09
C THR A 34 5.32 -12.70 -12.60
N GLY A 35 5.34 -11.35 -12.55
CA GLY A 35 6.41 -10.51 -13.09
C GLY A 35 6.06 -9.82 -14.43
N GLU A 36 5.35 -10.49 -15.35
CA GLU A 36 4.83 -9.82 -16.56
C GLU A 36 3.66 -8.89 -16.22
N GLY A 37 2.74 -9.36 -15.36
CA GLY A 37 1.64 -8.52 -14.87
C GLY A 37 2.13 -7.29 -14.10
N GLU A 38 3.17 -7.45 -13.26
CA GLU A 38 3.77 -6.33 -12.53
C GLU A 38 4.39 -5.29 -13.48
N ASN A 39 5.06 -5.76 -14.53
CA ASN A 39 5.62 -4.87 -15.56
C ASN A 39 4.52 -4.15 -16.35
N ALA A 40 3.42 -4.81 -16.69
CA ALA A 40 2.29 -4.20 -17.38
C ALA A 40 1.64 -3.09 -16.54
N ILE A 41 1.37 -3.38 -15.26
CA ILE A 41 0.85 -2.39 -14.29
C ILE A 41 1.82 -1.21 -14.17
N ARG A 42 3.12 -1.48 -14.04
CA ARG A 42 4.14 -0.42 -13.94
C ARG A 42 4.19 0.45 -15.20
N ALA A 43 4.18 -0.16 -16.38
CA ALA A 43 4.23 0.56 -17.64
C ALA A 43 3.02 1.49 -17.80
N TYR A 44 1.83 1.04 -17.41
CA TYR A 44 0.62 1.86 -17.39
C TYR A 44 0.77 3.06 -16.46
N PHE A 45 1.13 2.86 -15.19
CA PHE A 45 1.24 3.98 -14.23
C PHE A 45 2.40 4.95 -14.52
N VAL A 46 3.41 4.54 -15.29
CA VAL A 46 4.43 5.46 -15.83
C VAL A 46 3.83 6.41 -16.87
N ALA A 47 2.91 5.93 -17.71
CA ALA A 47 2.20 6.76 -18.68
C ALA A 47 1.05 7.57 -18.04
N HIS A 48 0.52 7.11 -16.88
CA HIS A 48 -0.58 7.73 -16.14
C HIS A 48 -0.11 8.21 -14.74
N PRO A 49 0.78 9.21 -14.66
CA PRO A 49 1.38 9.63 -13.39
C PRO A 49 0.38 10.26 -12.41
N GLN A 50 -0.71 10.85 -12.92
CA GLN A 50 -1.78 11.38 -12.07
C GLN A 50 -2.53 10.24 -11.37
N GLU A 51 -2.87 9.18 -12.11
CA GLU A 51 -3.57 8.02 -11.54
C GLU A 51 -2.72 7.30 -10.50
N TRP A 52 -1.41 7.25 -10.76
CA TRP A 52 -0.45 6.76 -9.78
C TRP A 52 -0.45 7.60 -8.48
N ALA A 53 -0.47 8.93 -8.60
CA ALA A 53 -0.53 9.82 -7.44
C ALA A 53 -1.83 9.64 -6.64
N ASP A 54 -2.96 9.46 -7.32
CA ASP A 54 -4.26 9.24 -6.69
C ASP A 54 -4.28 7.90 -5.92
N LEU A 55 -3.76 6.82 -6.52
CA LEU A 55 -3.62 5.53 -5.85
C LEU A 55 -2.65 5.61 -4.65
N GLN A 56 -1.58 6.38 -4.76
CA GLN A 56 -0.70 6.63 -3.62
C GLN A 56 -1.41 7.37 -2.48
N ALA A 57 -2.28 8.32 -2.79
CA ALA A 57 -3.11 9.01 -1.80
C ALA A 57 -4.09 8.04 -1.12
N ILE A 58 -4.73 7.16 -1.89
CA ILE A 58 -5.61 6.10 -1.37
C ILE A 58 -4.84 5.15 -0.44
N ALA A 59 -3.59 4.81 -0.77
CA ALA A 59 -2.76 3.90 0.03
C ALA A 59 -2.13 4.55 1.29
N GLN A 60 -2.24 5.87 1.48
CA GLN A 60 -1.64 6.58 2.63
C GLN A 60 -1.99 5.96 4.00
N PRO A 61 -3.25 5.61 4.31
CA PRO A 61 -3.60 5.07 5.63
C PRO A 61 -2.86 3.77 5.95
N LEU A 62 -2.59 2.93 4.94
CA LEU A 62 -1.83 1.70 5.13
C LEU A 62 -0.34 1.98 5.36
N ARG A 63 0.20 2.98 4.67
CA ARG A 63 1.59 3.41 4.88
C ARG A 63 1.78 3.97 6.28
N THR A 64 0.88 4.86 6.70
CA THR A 64 0.87 5.41 8.06
C THR A 64 0.73 4.31 9.12
N LEU A 65 -0.15 3.32 8.90
CA LEU A 65 -0.29 2.19 9.81
C LEU A 65 1.00 1.36 9.89
N ARG A 66 1.62 1.06 8.74
CA ARG A 66 2.90 0.34 8.69
C ARG A 66 4.00 1.11 9.41
N GLU A 67 4.11 2.41 9.17
CA GLU A 67 5.08 3.27 9.84
C GLU A 67 4.83 3.29 11.35
N GLN A 68 3.59 3.38 11.82
CA GLN A 68 3.28 3.29 13.24
C GLN A 68 3.67 1.94 13.86
N CYS A 69 3.43 0.83 13.16
CA CYS A 69 3.83 -0.49 13.63
C CYS A 69 5.34 -0.74 13.56
N ASP A 70 6.05 -0.11 12.63
CA ASP A 70 7.51 -0.21 12.45
C ASP A 70 8.28 0.73 13.40
N VAL A 71 7.64 1.82 13.85
CA VAL A 71 8.19 2.80 14.80
C VAL A 71 8.10 2.30 16.26
N ASP A 72 7.27 1.30 16.55
CA ASP A 72 6.99 0.84 17.92
C ASP A 72 8.10 -0.02 18.57
N VAL A 73 9.22 -0.22 17.88
CA VAL A 73 10.38 -0.94 18.43
C VAL A 73 11.64 -0.12 18.19
N ALA A 74 11.67 1.10 18.73
CA ALA A 74 12.89 1.88 18.77
C ALA A 74 13.94 1.11 19.63
N PRO A 75 15.17 0.90 19.14
CA PRO A 75 16.23 0.23 19.91
C PRO A 75 16.47 0.87 21.28
N ALA A 76 16.21 2.18 21.41
CA ALA A 76 16.28 2.91 22.66
C ALA A 76 15.16 2.54 23.66
N GLN A 77 13.95 2.20 23.20
CA GLN A 77 12.89 1.69 24.08
C GLN A 77 13.19 0.25 24.51
N ILE A 78 13.75 -0.58 23.62
CA ILE A 78 14.23 -1.92 23.98
C ILE A 78 15.37 -1.83 25.02
N ALA A 79 16.34 -0.95 24.81
CA ALA A 79 17.46 -0.76 25.74
C ALA A 79 16.97 -0.31 27.14
N ARG A 80 16.02 0.63 27.21
CA ARG A 80 15.40 1.04 28.48
C ARG A 80 14.61 -0.08 29.15
N LEU A 81 13.94 -0.94 28.37
CA LEU A 81 13.25 -2.11 28.90
C LEU A 81 14.24 -3.11 29.50
N PHE A 82 15.37 -3.36 28.85
CA PHE A 82 16.45 -4.21 29.38
C PHE A 82 17.05 -3.65 30.67
N ASP A 83 17.36 -2.35 30.73
CA ASP A 83 17.87 -1.70 31.95
C ASP A 83 16.86 -1.77 33.11
N ALA A 84 15.56 -1.62 32.85
CA ALA A 84 14.51 -1.68 33.87
C ALA A 84 14.24 -3.10 34.40
N MET A 85 14.59 -4.16 33.65
CA MET A 85 14.50 -5.55 34.12
C MET A 85 15.76 -6.00 34.87
N ALA A 86 16.88 -5.29 34.73
CA ALA A 86 18.14 -5.59 35.39
C ALA A 86 18.28 -4.95 36.78
N SER A 87 17.27 -4.18 37.24
CA SER A 87 17.20 -3.53 38.55
C SER A 87 16.29 -4.25 39.53
#